data_AF-A0A0C2FNN8-F1
#
_entry.id   AF-A0A0C2FNN8-F1
#
_cell.length_a   1.000
_cell.length_b   1.000
_cell.length_c   1.000
_cell.angle_alpha   90.00
_cell.angle_beta   90.00
_cell.angle_gamma   90.00
#
_symmetry.space_group_name_H-M   'P 1'
#
loop_
_entity.id
_entity.type
_entity.pdbx_description
1 polymer ?
#
loop_
_entity_poly.entity_id
_entity_poly.type
_entity_poly.pdbx_seq_one_letter_code
_entity_poly.pdbx_strand_id
1 'polypeptide(L)'
;IIDNVRGESEKRQWIIFDGDVDPEWVENLNSVLDDNKLLTLPNGERLGIPPNVRIIFEVADLKYATLATVSRCGMVWFSEEVVTTEMMFEHYLSRLRNVSIESEAVIAEDAAPTRAVTLQRQAATALQSHFSPDGLVPLALNYAIANLDHVMVPTQQRLLSSFFAMMNYSVRSVITHDNNQGDFPLSPDQVENYVTRSMLTNMIWAFSGDGKWKCRQQMSDFIRNSTTLTLPPNQQVKLAFFCFLVQN
;
A
#
# COMPACT_ATOMS: atom_id res chain seq x y z
N ILE A 1 -23.13 22.50 -9.85
CA ILE A 1 -24.09 22.06 -8.79
C ILE A 1 -25.27 23.00 -8.71
N ILE A 2 -25.06 24.31 -8.51
CA ILE A 2 -26.16 25.30 -8.42
C ILE A 2 -26.86 25.47 -9.77
N ASP A 3 -26.11 25.49 -10.87
CA ASP A 3 -26.67 25.62 -12.23
C ASP A 3 -27.34 24.33 -12.76
N ASN A 4 -27.20 23.22 -12.03
CA ASN A 4 -27.86 21.94 -12.28
C ASN A 4 -27.85 21.45 -13.74
N VAL A 5 -26.82 21.79 -14.51
CA VAL A 5 -26.82 21.61 -15.98
C VAL A 5 -26.86 20.14 -16.38
N ARG A 6 -26.34 19.24 -15.52
CA ARG A 6 -26.26 17.80 -15.77
C ARG A 6 -27.12 16.95 -14.82
N GLY A 7 -28.13 17.54 -14.16
CA GLY A 7 -28.93 16.84 -13.15
C GLY A 7 -28.15 16.55 -11.86
N GLU A 8 -27.23 17.45 -11.50
CA GLU A 8 -26.43 17.34 -10.27
C GLU A 8 -27.29 17.38 -9.00
N SER A 9 -28.47 18.02 -9.06
CA SER A 9 -29.42 18.13 -7.95
C SER A 9 -30.05 16.80 -7.55
N GLU A 10 -30.20 15.86 -8.49
CA GLU A 10 -30.81 14.55 -8.26
C GLU A 10 -29.82 13.54 -7.67
N LYS A 11 -28.52 13.87 -7.71
CA LYS A 11 -27.44 13.01 -7.21
C LYS A 11 -26.93 13.53 -5.88
N ARG A 12 -26.51 12.61 -5.01
CA ARG A 12 -25.77 12.96 -3.79
C ARG A 12 -24.36 13.38 -4.19
N GLN A 13 -23.93 14.56 -3.74
CA GLN A 13 -22.63 15.15 -4.05
C GLN A 13 -21.76 15.17 -2.80
N TRP A 14 -20.49 14.82 -2.94
CA TRP A 14 -19.52 14.78 -1.84
C TRP A 14 -18.35 15.69 -2.23
N ILE A 15 -18.01 16.63 -1.35
CA ILE A 15 -16.82 17.47 -1.45
C ILE A 15 -15.88 16.97 -0.37
N ILE A 16 -14.74 16.42 -0.77
CA ILE A 16 -13.75 15.83 0.13
C ILE A 16 -12.52 16.74 0.11
N PHE A 17 -12.12 17.21 1.29
CA PHE A 17 -10.84 17.87 1.52
C PHE A 17 -9.89 16.83 2.11
N ASP A 18 -8.96 16.34 1.30
CA ASP A 18 -7.90 15.40 1.69
C ASP A 18 -6.60 16.17 1.89
N GLY A 19 -6.28 16.47 3.14
CA GLY A 19 -5.13 17.28 3.53
C GLY A 19 -5.28 17.94 4.90
N ASP A 20 -4.21 18.57 5.36
CA ASP A 20 -4.15 19.19 6.69
C ASP A 20 -5.17 20.34 6.85
N VAL A 21 -5.74 20.42 8.06
CA VAL A 21 -6.65 21.50 8.43
C VAL A 21 -5.87 22.65 9.08
N ASP A 22 -5.79 23.76 8.34
CA ASP A 22 -5.22 25.01 8.83
C ASP A 22 -6.32 25.99 9.25
N PRO A 23 -6.10 26.80 10.30
CA PRO A 23 -7.03 27.84 10.72
C PRO A 23 -7.44 28.80 9.59
N GLU A 24 -6.49 29.18 8.72
CA GLU A 24 -6.68 30.25 7.74
C GLU A 24 -7.77 29.92 6.72
N TRP A 25 -7.75 28.71 6.16
CA TRP A 25 -8.73 28.33 5.14
C TRP A 25 -10.03 27.80 5.76
N VAL A 26 -9.95 27.14 6.92
CA VAL A 26 -11.14 26.59 7.57
C VAL A 26 -12.03 27.66 8.18
N GLU A 27 -11.48 28.82 8.59
CA GLU A 27 -12.30 29.94 9.06
C GLU A 27 -13.32 30.41 8.01
N ASN A 28 -12.93 30.43 6.74
CA ASN A 28 -13.83 30.77 5.63
C ASN A 28 -14.97 29.75 5.48
N LEU A 29 -14.75 28.50 5.90
CA LEU A 29 -15.75 27.43 5.86
C LEU A 29 -16.64 27.37 7.11
N ASN A 30 -16.35 28.10 8.18
CA ASN A 30 -17.18 28.05 9.39
C ASN A 30 -18.64 28.40 9.10
N SER A 31 -18.90 29.39 8.22
CA SER A 31 -20.26 29.77 7.79
C SER A 31 -20.97 28.71 6.95
N VAL A 32 -20.19 27.84 6.29
CA VAL A 32 -20.68 26.69 5.53
C VAL A 32 -21.03 25.51 6.43
N LEU A 33 -20.22 25.30 7.48
CA LEU A 33 -20.36 24.19 8.42
C LEU A 33 -21.41 24.45 9.50
N ASP A 34 -21.76 25.73 9.73
CA ASP A 34 -22.84 26.13 10.62
C ASP A 34 -24.23 25.87 9.99
N ASP A 35 -25.30 26.08 10.77
CA ASP A 35 -26.70 25.91 10.34
C ASP A 35 -27.06 26.79 9.13
N ASN A 36 -26.31 27.88 8.93
CA ASN A 36 -26.45 28.80 7.81
C ASN A 36 -26.20 28.14 6.45
N LYS A 37 -25.28 27.16 6.35
CA LYS A 37 -24.92 26.47 5.10
C LYS A 37 -24.63 27.42 3.93
N LEU A 38 -23.93 28.52 4.20
CA LEU A 38 -23.66 29.58 3.23
C LEU A 38 -22.15 29.79 3.10
N LEU A 39 -21.62 29.65 1.89
CA LEU A 39 -20.25 30.04 1.57
C LEU A 39 -20.24 31.51 1.17
N THR A 40 -19.53 32.34 1.93
CA THR A 40 -19.36 33.76 1.62
C THR A 40 -18.00 33.98 0.97
N LEU A 41 -18.01 34.40 -0.28
CA LEU A 41 -16.80 34.71 -1.03
C LEU A 41 -16.34 36.16 -0.74
N PRO A 42 -15.03 36.48 -0.89
CA PRO A 42 -14.52 37.83 -0.64
C PRO A 42 -15.15 38.94 -1.50
N ASN A 43 -15.71 38.58 -2.66
CA ASN A 43 -16.47 39.48 -3.53
C ASN A 43 -17.87 39.83 -2.98
N GLY A 44 -18.27 39.25 -1.84
CA GLY A 44 -19.58 39.43 -1.21
C GLY A 44 -20.66 38.47 -1.71
N GLU A 45 -20.35 37.60 -2.68
CA GLU A 45 -21.26 36.59 -3.18
C GLU A 45 -21.51 35.52 -2.12
N ARG A 46 -22.78 35.11 -1.98
CA ARG A 46 -23.21 34.12 -1.00
C ARG A 46 -23.78 32.92 -1.72
N LEU A 47 -23.08 31.80 -1.62
CA LEU A 47 -23.46 30.53 -2.23
C LEU A 47 -24.06 29.63 -1.16
N GLY A 48 -25.35 29.34 -1.28
CA GLY A 48 -26.01 28.35 -0.41
C GLY A 48 -25.62 26.94 -0.79
N ILE A 49 -25.26 26.11 0.19
CA ILE A 49 -24.98 24.70 -0.03
C ILE A 49 -26.29 23.91 -0.12
N PRO A 50 -26.57 23.26 -1.27
CA PRO A 50 -27.77 22.45 -1.44
C PRO A 50 -27.82 21.23 -0.49
N PRO A 51 -29.02 20.74 -0.13
CA PRO A 51 -29.16 19.64 0.83
C PRO A 51 -28.62 18.29 0.34
N ASN A 52 -28.37 18.12 -0.97
CA ASN A 52 -27.76 16.93 -1.56
C ASN A 52 -26.23 16.91 -1.49
N VAL A 53 -25.59 18.00 -1.01
CA VAL A 53 -24.14 18.10 -0.85
C VAL A 53 -23.73 17.69 0.57
N ARG A 54 -22.60 16.98 0.68
CA ARG A 54 -21.92 16.67 1.94
C ARG A 54 -20.46 17.10 1.81
N ILE A 55 -19.92 17.67 2.89
CA ILE A 55 -18.52 18.08 2.97
C ILE A 55 -17.84 17.15 3.98
N ILE A 56 -16.70 16.59 3.61
CA ILE A 56 -15.91 15.68 4.43
C ILE A 56 -14.47 16.18 4.44
N PHE A 57 -13.84 16.04 5.61
CA PHE A 57 -12.43 16.32 5.82
C PHE A 57 -11.74 15.00 6.14
N GLU A 58 -10.78 14.63 5.31
CA GLU A 58 -9.79 13.58 5.60
C GLU A 58 -8.52 14.30 6.08
N VAL A 59 -8.18 14.09 7.36
CA VAL A 59 -7.07 14.76 8.04
C VAL A 59 -6.25 13.74 8.82
N ALA A 60 -4.93 13.92 8.87
CA ALA A 60 -4.06 13.10 9.71
C ALA A 60 -4.19 13.46 11.19
N ASP A 61 -4.23 14.77 11.51
CA ASP A 61 -4.48 15.25 12.85
C ASP A 61 -5.20 16.62 12.85
N LEU A 62 -5.67 17.03 14.03
CA LEU A 62 -6.38 18.29 14.26
C LEU A 62 -5.60 19.24 15.18
N LYS A 63 -4.27 19.12 15.25
CA LYS A 63 -3.45 19.92 16.19
C LYS A 63 -3.59 21.42 16.00
N TYR A 64 -3.83 21.85 14.76
CA TYR A 64 -4.00 23.25 14.40
C TYR A 64 -5.47 23.66 14.25
N ALA A 65 -6.42 22.74 14.40
CA ALA A 65 -7.83 23.06 14.30
C ALA A 65 -8.35 23.79 15.55
N THR A 66 -9.18 24.81 15.35
CA THR A 66 -9.83 25.50 16.47
C THR A 66 -11.03 24.70 17.00
N LEU A 67 -11.34 24.84 18.30
CA LEU A 67 -12.54 24.22 18.89
C LEU A 67 -13.84 24.65 18.20
N ALA A 68 -13.89 25.86 17.66
CA ALA A 68 -15.05 26.40 16.94
C ALA A 68 -15.28 25.71 15.58
N THR A 69 -14.22 25.22 14.95
CA THR A 69 -14.30 24.40 13.75
C THR A 69 -14.80 23.01 14.10
N VAL A 70 -14.15 22.36 15.07
CA VAL A 70 -14.42 20.95 15.41
C VAL A 70 -15.82 20.78 15.98
N SER A 71 -16.36 21.76 16.71
CA SER A 71 -17.71 21.69 17.29
C SER A 71 -18.85 21.64 16.26
N ARG A 72 -18.59 22.05 15.01
CA ARG A 72 -19.58 22.06 13.92
C ARG A 72 -19.53 20.82 13.03
N CYS A 73 -18.56 19.93 13.25
CA CYS A 73 -18.33 18.75 12.45
C CYS A 73 -18.70 17.47 13.21
N GLY A 74 -19.29 16.50 12.50
CA GLY A 74 -19.38 15.13 12.99
C GLY A 74 -18.01 14.46 12.89
N MET A 75 -17.51 13.90 13.98
CA MET A 75 -16.18 13.28 14.03
C MET A 75 -16.27 11.76 13.96
N VAL A 76 -15.52 11.17 13.05
CA VAL A 76 -15.29 9.72 12.97
C VAL A 76 -13.79 9.49 13.15
N TRP A 77 -13.41 8.78 14.21
CA TRP A 77 -12.01 8.48 14.52
C TRP A 77 -11.60 7.15 13.91
N PHE A 78 -10.62 7.19 13.00
CA PHE A 78 -9.98 5.99 12.45
C PHE A 78 -8.69 5.72 13.22
N SER A 79 -8.72 4.75 14.13
CA SER A 79 -7.52 4.27 14.82
C SER A 79 -6.63 3.49 13.85
N GLU A 80 -5.30 3.54 14.03
CA GLU A 80 -4.35 2.73 13.25
C GLU A 80 -4.64 1.23 13.36
N GLU A 81 -5.24 0.78 14.46
CA GLU A 81 -5.62 -0.62 14.69
C GLU A 81 -6.81 -1.09 13.83
N VAL A 82 -7.53 -0.16 13.18
CA VAL A 82 -8.67 -0.52 12.31
C VAL A 82 -8.20 -1.28 11.07
N VAL A 83 -7.02 -0.94 10.54
CA VAL A 83 -6.42 -1.60 9.38
C VAL A 83 -5.24 -2.43 9.85
N THR A 84 -5.49 -3.71 10.11
CA THR A 84 -4.43 -4.61 10.58
C THR A 84 -3.49 -5.02 9.45
N THR A 85 -2.27 -5.43 9.80
CA THR A 85 -1.28 -5.97 8.85
C THR A 85 -1.83 -7.17 8.08
N GLU A 86 -2.62 -8.02 8.74
CA GLU A 86 -3.27 -9.18 8.13
C GLU A 86 -4.23 -8.75 6.99
N MET A 87 -5.06 -7.73 7.24
CA MET A 87 -5.94 -7.17 6.21
C MET A 87 -5.14 -6.63 5.01
N MET A 88 -3.99 -5.99 5.25
CA MET A 88 -3.12 -5.52 4.17
C MET A 88 -2.54 -6.67 3.34
N PHE A 89 -2.13 -7.77 3.99
CA PHE A 89 -1.63 -8.95 3.28
C PHE A 89 -2.72 -9.67 2.49
N GLU A 90 -3.90 -9.86 3.07
CA GLU A 90 -5.05 -10.47 2.39
C GLU A 90 -5.48 -9.63 1.19
N HIS A 91 -5.54 -8.31 1.36
CA HIS A 91 -5.82 -7.39 0.26
C HIS A 91 -4.78 -7.49 -0.85
N TYR A 92 -3.49 -7.50 -0.50
CA TYR A 92 -2.41 -7.65 -1.47
C TYR A 92 -2.49 -8.98 -2.23
N LEU A 93 -2.68 -10.11 -1.54
CA LEU A 93 -2.84 -11.42 -2.18
C LEU A 93 -4.09 -11.50 -3.06
N SER A 94 -5.20 -10.89 -2.63
CA SER A 94 -6.43 -10.82 -3.42
C SER A 94 -6.20 -10.02 -4.71
N ARG A 95 -5.58 -8.84 -4.61
CA ARG A 95 -5.19 -8.06 -5.79
C ARG A 95 -4.24 -8.83 -6.69
N LEU A 96 -3.24 -9.49 -6.11
CA LEU A 96 -2.30 -10.33 -6.85
C LEU A 96 -3.00 -11.52 -7.51
N ARG A 97 -4.17 -12.00 -7.09
CA ARG A 97 -4.86 -13.10 -7.80
C ARG A 97 -5.83 -12.62 -8.88
N ASN A 98 -6.36 -11.40 -8.71
CA ASN A 98 -7.56 -10.94 -9.40
C ASN A 98 -7.35 -9.68 -10.25
N VAL A 99 -6.21 -9.00 -10.13
CA VAL A 99 -5.88 -7.81 -10.94
C VAL A 99 -4.61 -8.10 -11.73
N SER A 100 -4.66 -7.94 -13.05
CA SER A 100 -3.49 -8.14 -13.92
C SER A 100 -2.41 -7.12 -13.60
N ILE A 101 -1.18 -7.57 -13.30
CA ILE A 101 -0.03 -6.66 -13.06
C ILE A 101 0.39 -5.87 -14.32
N GLU A 102 0.05 -6.35 -15.52
CA GLU A 102 0.43 -5.71 -16.79
C GLU A 102 -0.54 -4.60 -17.21
N SER A 103 -1.84 -4.80 -16.97
CA SER A 103 -2.91 -3.91 -17.45
C SER A 103 -3.67 -3.18 -16.35
N GLU A 104 -3.44 -3.55 -15.08
CA GLU A 104 -4.20 -3.09 -13.91
C GLU A 104 -5.72 -3.35 -14.00
N ALA A 105 -6.15 -4.16 -14.97
CA ALA A 105 -7.54 -4.55 -15.15
C ALA A 105 -7.92 -5.73 -14.23
N VAL A 106 -9.18 -5.71 -13.78
CA VAL A 106 -9.78 -6.83 -13.05
C VAL A 106 -9.91 -8.02 -14.01
N ILE A 107 -9.43 -9.18 -13.58
CA ILE A 107 -9.51 -10.44 -14.31
C ILE A 107 -10.95 -10.94 -14.17
N ALA A 108 -11.66 -11.06 -15.29
CA ALA A 108 -13.01 -11.59 -15.30
C ALA A 108 -13.04 -13.03 -14.78
N GLU A 109 -14.00 -13.34 -13.90
CA GLU A 109 -14.13 -14.66 -13.26
C GLU A 109 -14.36 -15.79 -14.28
N ASP A 110 -15.08 -15.50 -15.37
CA ASP A 110 -15.45 -16.46 -16.41
C ASP A 110 -14.39 -16.61 -17.53
N ALA A 111 -13.34 -15.79 -17.52
CA ALA A 111 -12.31 -15.85 -18.55
C ALA A 111 -11.29 -16.97 -18.25
N ALA A 112 -10.95 -17.77 -19.27
CA ALA A 112 -9.86 -18.73 -19.16
C ALA A 112 -8.56 -17.99 -18.78
N PRO A 113 -7.86 -18.42 -17.71
CA PRO A 113 -6.71 -17.69 -17.21
C PRO A 113 -5.57 -17.75 -18.24
N THR A 114 -5.05 -16.58 -18.60
CA THR A 114 -3.84 -16.51 -19.43
C THR A 114 -2.64 -17.09 -18.69
N ARG A 115 -1.56 -17.40 -19.41
CA ARG A 115 -0.30 -17.87 -18.80
C ARG A 115 0.22 -16.89 -17.75
N ALA A 116 0.21 -15.59 -18.05
CA ALA A 116 0.58 -14.53 -17.11
C ALA A 116 -0.26 -14.55 -15.82
N VAL A 117 -1.59 -14.69 -15.94
CA VAL A 117 -2.49 -14.81 -14.78
C VAL A 117 -2.21 -16.08 -13.98
N THR A 118 -1.88 -17.18 -14.64
CA THR A 118 -1.54 -18.44 -13.98
C THR A 118 -0.26 -18.32 -13.16
N LEU A 119 0.80 -17.75 -13.73
CA LEU A 119 2.05 -17.47 -13.03
C LEU A 119 1.85 -16.53 -11.83
N GLN A 120 1.03 -15.49 -12.03
CA GLN A 120 0.69 -14.53 -10.99
C GLN A 120 -0.06 -15.21 -9.81
N ARG A 121 -1.02 -16.10 -10.09
CA ARG A 121 -1.72 -16.89 -9.05
C ARG A 121 -0.79 -17.90 -8.36
N GLN A 122 0.16 -18.49 -9.09
CA GLN A 122 1.20 -19.36 -8.51
C GLN A 122 2.10 -18.56 -7.55
N ALA A 123 2.54 -17.37 -7.95
CA ALA A 123 3.31 -16.49 -7.07
C ALA A 123 2.52 -16.11 -5.79
N ALA A 124 1.22 -15.79 -5.93
CA ALA A 124 0.37 -15.53 -4.78
C ALA A 124 0.21 -16.74 -3.86
N THR A 125 0.25 -17.96 -4.40
CA THR A 125 0.19 -19.20 -3.62
C THR A 125 1.50 -19.42 -2.86
N ALA A 126 2.64 -19.21 -3.52
CA ALA A 126 3.97 -19.31 -2.90
C ALA A 126 4.16 -18.33 -1.73
N LEU A 127 3.58 -17.12 -1.82
CA LEU A 127 3.68 -16.10 -0.76
C LEU A 127 2.71 -16.32 0.40
N GLN A 128 1.65 -17.10 0.23
CA GLN A 128 0.54 -17.12 1.18
C GLN A 128 0.93 -17.58 2.58
N SER A 129 1.76 -18.61 2.70
CA SER A 129 2.23 -19.10 4.01
C SER A 129 3.11 -18.07 4.73
N HIS A 130 3.86 -17.26 3.99
CA HIS A 130 4.77 -16.26 4.53
C HIS A 130 4.08 -15.00 5.06
N PHE A 131 2.82 -14.78 4.69
CA PHE A 131 1.97 -13.69 5.18
C PHE A 131 1.02 -14.10 6.33
N SER A 132 1.07 -15.36 6.76
CA SER A 132 0.37 -15.76 7.99
C SER A 132 0.91 -14.97 9.21
N PRO A 133 0.17 -14.86 10.32
CA PRO A 133 0.59 -14.06 11.48
C PRO A 133 1.96 -14.47 12.05
N ASP A 134 2.26 -15.77 12.03
CA ASP A 134 3.56 -16.36 12.43
C ASP A 134 4.54 -16.48 11.25
N GLY A 135 4.18 -15.93 10.10
CA GLY A 135 4.95 -15.94 8.88
C GLY A 135 6.17 -15.02 8.94
N LEU A 136 7.13 -15.29 8.05
CA LEU A 136 8.40 -14.58 8.01
C LEU A 136 8.24 -13.07 7.76
N VAL A 137 7.25 -12.66 6.96
CA VAL A 137 7.06 -11.27 6.55
C VAL A 137 6.56 -10.40 7.70
N PRO A 138 5.46 -10.73 8.42
CA PRO A 138 5.06 -9.98 9.61
C PRO A 138 6.15 -9.97 10.70
N LEU A 139 6.84 -11.08 10.95
CA LEU A 139 7.95 -11.12 11.90
C LEU A 139 9.07 -10.13 11.53
N ALA A 140 9.45 -10.08 10.26
CA ALA A 140 10.46 -9.14 9.78
C ALA A 140 9.98 -7.69 9.76
N LEU A 141 8.71 -7.43 9.46
CA LEU A 141 8.12 -6.10 9.54
C LEU A 141 8.15 -5.57 10.97
N ASN A 142 7.75 -6.39 11.94
CA ASN A 142 7.78 -6.05 13.36
C ASN A 142 9.22 -5.79 13.83
N TYR A 143 10.17 -6.62 13.40
CA TYR A 143 11.60 -6.39 13.67
C TYR A 143 12.10 -5.07 13.07
N ALA A 144 11.69 -4.75 11.84
CA ALA A 144 12.08 -3.50 11.18
C ALA A 144 11.65 -2.28 12.00
N ILE A 145 10.36 -2.23 12.34
CA ILE A 145 9.76 -1.10 13.04
C ILE A 145 10.34 -0.94 14.45
N ALA A 146 10.55 -2.04 15.17
CA ALA A 146 10.98 -1.99 16.57
C ALA A 146 12.49 -1.80 16.74
N ASN A 147 13.32 -2.37 15.85
CA ASN A 147 14.74 -2.57 16.12
C ASN A 147 15.69 -1.87 15.14
N LEU A 148 15.22 -1.40 13.98
CA LEU A 148 16.08 -0.74 13.00
C LEU A 148 16.07 0.78 13.17
N ASP A 149 17.25 1.37 12.95
CA ASP A 149 17.45 2.83 12.98
C ASP A 149 17.15 3.42 11.59
N HIS A 150 15.87 3.71 11.35
CA HIS A 150 15.39 4.33 10.13
C HIS A 150 15.67 5.84 10.12
N VAL A 151 16.05 6.40 8.96
CA VAL A 151 16.21 7.86 8.83
C VAL A 151 14.85 8.58 8.92
N MET A 152 13.78 7.93 8.45
CA MET A 152 12.41 8.44 8.54
C MET A 152 11.57 7.57 9.48
N VAL A 153 10.62 8.16 10.20
CA VAL A 153 9.72 7.44 11.14
C VAL A 153 9.10 6.21 10.46
N PRO A 154 9.36 4.98 10.92
CA PRO A 154 8.87 3.77 10.26
C PRO A 154 7.36 3.63 10.45
N THR A 155 6.63 3.42 9.35
CA THR A 155 5.21 3.06 9.36
C THR A 155 5.00 1.76 8.61
N GLN A 156 4.04 0.95 9.07
CA GLN A 156 3.71 -0.33 8.42
C GLN A 156 3.38 -0.12 6.94
N GLN A 157 2.55 0.88 6.63
CA GLN A 157 2.12 1.21 5.27
C GLN A 157 3.32 1.56 4.36
N ARG A 158 4.30 2.36 4.82
CA ARG A 158 5.45 2.73 3.98
C ARG A 158 6.31 1.52 3.63
N LEU A 159 6.63 0.72 4.64
CA LEU A 159 7.50 -0.46 4.49
C LEU A 159 6.82 -1.53 3.63
N LEU A 160 5.53 -1.78 3.86
CA LEU A 160 4.74 -2.74 3.08
C LEU A 160 4.47 -2.26 1.66
N SER A 161 4.16 -0.98 1.43
CA SER A 161 3.98 -0.44 0.08
C SER A 161 5.24 -0.63 -0.77
N SER A 162 6.41 -0.34 -0.20
CA SER A 162 7.70 -0.59 -0.86
C SER A 162 7.91 -2.08 -1.14
N PHE A 163 7.62 -2.94 -0.17
CA PHE A 163 7.74 -4.39 -0.31
C PHE A 163 6.81 -4.96 -1.39
N PHE A 164 5.54 -4.57 -1.39
CA PHE A 164 4.56 -4.99 -2.39
C PHE A 164 4.92 -4.50 -3.81
N ALA A 165 5.44 -3.29 -3.95
CA ALA A 165 5.94 -2.78 -5.22
C ALA A 165 7.11 -3.64 -5.76
N MET A 166 8.06 -3.98 -4.88
CA MET A 166 9.18 -4.86 -5.24
C MET A 166 8.71 -6.29 -5.57
N MET A 167 7.74 -6.82 -4.85
CA MET A 167 7.15 -8.13 -5.15
C MET A 167 6.40 -8.13 -6.49
N ASN A 168 5.63 -7.09 -6.79
CA ASN A 168 4.98 -6.93 -8.09
C ASN A 168 6.01 -6.88 -9.23
N TYR A 169 7.14 -6.21 -9.01
CA TYR A 169 8.25 -6.22 -9.96
C TYR A 169 8.81 -7.64 -10.15
N SER A 170 9.07 -8.38 -9.07
CA SER A 170 9.54 -9.77 -9.18
C SER A 170 8.56 -10.67 -9.93
N VAL A 171 7.26 -10.55 -9.69
CA VAL A 171 6.24 -11.31 -10.44
C VAL A 171 6.21 -10.89 -11.91
N ARG A 172 6.32 -9.59 -12.21
CA ARG A 172 6.42 -9.09 -13.60
C ARG A 172 7.67 -9.62 -14.29
N SER A 173 8.81 -9.74 -13.59
CA SER A 173 10.03 -10.33 -14.12
C SER A 173 9.85 -11.80 -14.48
N VAL A 174 9.14 -12.59 -13.65
CA VAL A 174 8.80 -13.99 -13.96
C VAL A 174 7.96 -14.08 -15.24
N ILE A 175 6.91 -13.26 -15.36
CA ILE A 175 6.03 -13.24 -16.54
C ILE A 175 6.80 -12.85 -17.79
N THR A 176 7.61 -11.79 -17.70
CA THR A 176 8.44 -11.32 -18.82
C THR A 176 9.45 -12.38 -19.24
N HIS A 177 10.03 -13.10 -18.28
CA HIS A 177 10.97 -14.19 -18.56
C HIS A 177 10.30 -15.38 -19.24
N ASP A 178 9.13 -15.82 -18.75
CA ASP A 178 8.34 -16.91 -19.35
C ASP A 178 7.94 -16.56 -20.81
N ASN A 179 7.53 -15.31 -21.06
CA ASN A 179 7.22 -14.82 -22.41
C ASN A 179 8.44 -14.85 -23.36
N ASN A 180 9.65 -14.64 -22.83
CA ASN A 180 10.88 -14.61 -23.63
C ASN A 180 11.51 -15.99 -23.87
N GLN A 181 11.20 -17.00 -23.05
CA GLN A 181 11.79 -18.34 -23.18
C GLN A 181 11.21 -19.17 -24.35
N GLY A 182 10.07 -18.77 -24.93
CA GLY A 182 9.45 -19.47 -26.06
C GLY A 182 8.92 -20.84 -25.66
N ASP A 183 9.56 -21.92 -26.15
CA ASP A 183 9.10 -23.31 -25.99
C ASP A 183 9.39 -23.94 -24.61
N PHE A 184 10.10 -23.23 -23.73
CA PHE A 184 10.47 -23.70 -22.39
C PHE A 184 9.75 -22.90 -21.30
N PRO A 185 8.46 -23.19 -21.02
CA PRO A 185 7.74 -22.50 -19.96
C PRO A 185 8.32 -22.85 -18.59
N LEU A 186 8.30 -21.89 -17.66
CA LEU A 186 8.73 -22.10 -16.28
C LEU A 186 7.87 -23.15 -15.57
N SER A 187 8.52 -24.07 -14.85
CA SER A 187 7.82 -25.01 -14.00
C SER A 187 7.29 -24.32 -12.73
N PRO A 188 6.21 -24.84 -12.11
CA PRO A 188 5.70 -24.29 -10.85
C PRO A 188 6.77 -24.21 -9.75
N ASP A 189 7.64 -25.22 -9.65
CA ASP A 189 8.74 -25.24 -8.68
C ASP A 189 9.77 -24.14 -8.95
N GLN A 190 10.06 -23.82 -10.21
CA GLN A 190 10.97 -22.72 -10.56
C GLN A 190 10.37 -21.36 -10.18
N VAL A 191 9.06 -21.19 -10.40
CA VAL A 191 8.34 -19.97 -10.02
C VAL A 191 8.34 -19.81 -8.51
N GLU A 192 8.00 -20.87 -7.76
CA GLU A 192 8.00 -20.85 -6.30
C GLU A 192 9.39 -20.53 -5.74
N ASN A 193 10.43 -21.20 -6.23
CA ASN A 193 11.81 -20.96 -5.81
C ASN A 193 12.26 -19.52 -6.09
N TYR A 194 11.92 -18.98 -7.26
CA TYR A 194 12.27 -17.60 -7.59
C TYR A 194 11.52 -16.62 -6.69
N VAL A 195 10.19 -16.75 -6.58
CA VAL A 195 9.34 -15.82 -5.81
C VAL A 195 9.72 -15.82 -4.33
N THR A 196 9.92 -16.98 -3.72
CA THR A 196 10.31 -17.09 -2.31
C THR A 196 11.71 -16.53 -2.04
N ARG A 197 12.67 -16.71 -2.96
CA ARG A 197 14.01 -16.11 -2.83
C ARG A 197 14.00 -14.59 -3.06
N SER A 198 13.28 -14.13 -4.08
CA SER A 198 13.09 -12.70 -4.34
C SER A 198 12.40 -12.00 -3.17
N MET A 199 11.44 -12.67 -2.51
CA MET A 199 10.80 -12.17 -1.30
C MET A 199 11.83 -11.83 -0.22
N LEU A 200 12.79 -12.71 0.07
CA LEU A 200 13.83 -12.46 1.08
C LEU A 200 14.63 -11.20 0.77
N THR A 201 15.05 -11.05 -0.48
CA THR A 201 15.80 -9.87 -0.91
C THR A 201 14.94 -8.61 -0.88
N ASN A 202 13.70 -8.68 -1.35
CA ASN A 202 12.75 -7.57 -1.34
C ASN A 202 12.44 -7.10 0.08
N MET A 203 12.33 -8.01 1.05
CA MET A 203 12.16 -7.67 2.47
C MET A 203 13.35 -6.86 3.00
N ILE A 204 14.59 -7.26 2.68
CA ILE A 204 15.78 -6.51 3.12
C ILE A 204 15.74 -5.08 2.58
N TRP A 205 15.50 -4.93 1.28
CA TRP A 205 15.50 -3.63 0.63
C TRP A 205 14.31 -2.75 1.05
N ALA A 206 13.12 -3.31 1.15
CA ALA A 206 11.93 -2.56 1.53
C ALA A 206 11.93 -2.16 3.01
N PHE A 207 12.33 -3.08 3.90
CA PHE A 207 12.25 -2.87 5.35
C PHE A 207 13.49 -2.20 5.95
N SER A 208 14.55 -1.98 5.18
CA SER A 208 15.74 -1.27 5.66
C SER A 208 16.37 -0.34 4.62
N GLY A 209 15.59 0.02 3.58
CA GLY A 209 16.04 0.81 2.44
C GLY A 209 16.44 2.24 2.79
N ASP A 210 15.73 2.85 3.74
CA ASP A 210 15.90 4.20 4.27
C ASP A 210 16.85 4.28 5.48
N GLY A 211 17.37 3.14 5.95
CA GLY A 211 18.36 3.08 7.02
C GLY A 211 19.79 3.18 6.52
N LYS A 212 20.74 3.34 7.44
CA LYS A 212 22.17 3.18 7.15
C LYS A 212 22.48 1.75 6.72
N TRP A 213 23.64 1.54 6.09
CA TRP A 213 24.14 0.21 5.71
C TRP A 213 24.04 -0.86 6.82
N LYS A 214 24.27 -0.47 8.08
CA LYS A 214 24.16 -1.36 9.24
C LYS A 214 22.75 -1.96 9.41
N CYS A 215 21.70 -1.19 9.12
CA CYS A 215 20.32 -1.66 9.22
C CYS A 215 20.04 -2.80 8.22
N ARG A 216 20.58 -2.67 6.99
CA ARG A 216 20.48 -3.74 5.98
C ARG A 216 21.20 -5.01 6.39
N GLN A 217 22.33 -4.87 7.08
CA GLN A 217 23.03 -6.02 7.63
C GLN A 217 22.22 -6.67 8.76
N GLN A 218 21.69 -5.89 9.70
CA GLN A 218 20.84 -6.40 10.78
C GLN A 218 19.58 -7.10 10.24
N MET A 219 18.92 -6.52 9.23
CA MET A 219 17.76 -7.12 8.58
C MET A 219 18.14 -8.41 7.84
N SER A 220 19.25 -8.43 7.11
CA SER A 220 19.78 -9.63 6.45
C SER A 220 20.07 -10.75 7.46
N ASP A 221 20.66 -10.41 8.60
CA ASP A 221 21.01 -11.37 9.65
C ASP A 221 19.75 -11.91 10.35
N PHE A 222 18.76 -11.04 10.61
CA PHE A 222 17.45 -11.44 11.12
C PHE A 222 16.77 -12.43 10.18
N ILE A 223 16.65 -12.10 8.89
CA ILE A 223 16.00 -12.96 7.90
C ILE A 223 16.74 -14.30 7.77
N ARG A 224 18.07 -14.30 7.79
CA ARG A 224 18.88 -15.53 7.72
C ARG A 224 18.62 -16.47 8.91
N ASN A 225 18.40 -15.92 10.10
CA ASN A 225 18.16 -16.71 11.31
C ASN A 225 16.70 -17.15 11.46
N SER A 226 15.76 -16.41 10.86
CA SER A 226 14.32 -16.67 10.98
C SER A 226 13.75 -17.50 9.82
N THR A 227 14.44 -17.57 8.67
CA THR A 227 13.95 -18.30 7.50
C THR A 227 14.28 -19.79 7.55
N THR A 228 13.34 -20.62 7.10
CA THR A 228 13.55 -22.05 6.85
C THR A 228 13.96 -22.35 5.40
N LEU A 229 13.99 -21.32 4.54
CA LEU A 229 14.35 -21.46 3.13
C LEU A 229 15.85 -21.72 2.95
N THR A 230 16.20 -22.59 2.01
CA THR A 230 17.60 -22.94 1.71
C THR A 230 18.35 -21.75 1.13
N LEU A 231 19.25 -21.18 1.93
CA LEU A 231 20.12 -20.09 1.52
C LEU A 231 21.41 -20.62 0.87
N PRO A 232 22.05 -19.84 -0.02
CA PRO A 232 23.33 -20.21 -0.59
C PRO A 232 24.39 -20.45 0.49
N PRO A 233 25.29 -21.43 0.31
CA PRO A 233 26.26 -21.85 1.33
C PRO A 233 27.33 -20.79 1.67
N ASN A 234 27.49 -19.75 0.84
CA ASN A 234 28.47 -18.69 1.09
C ASN A 234 27.99 -17.73 2.21
N GLN A 235 28.35 -18.06 3.45
CA GLN A 235 28.14 -17.22 4.64
C GLN A 235 28.78 -15.82 4.55
N GLN A 236 29.72 -15.59 3.62
CA GLN A 236 30.38 -14.29 3.44
C GLN A 236 29.63 -13.30 2.54
N VAL A 237 28.70 -13.76 1.69
CA VAL A 237 27.91 -12.87 0.83
C VAL A 237 26.66 -12.43 1.59
N LYS A 238 26.60 -11.14 1.94
CA LYS A 238 25.41 -10.55 2.58
C LYS A 238 24.21 -10.77 1.65
N LEU A 239 23.02 -11.10 2.18
CA LEU A 239 21.84 -11.30 1.33
C LEU A 239 21.51 -10.05 0.49
N ALA A 240 21.93 -8.87 0.94
CA ALA A 240 21.85 -7.62 0.17
C ALA A 240 22.62 -7.66 -1.17
N PHE A 241 23.65 -8.52 -1.31
CA PHE A 241 24.39 -8.74 -2.56
C PHE A 241 23.79 -9.87 -3.42
N PHE A 242 22.72 -10.54 -2.97
CA PHE A 242 22.07 -11.61 -3.74
C PHE A 242 21.45 -11.08 -5.05
N CYS A 243 21.08 -9.78 -5.11
CA CYS A 243 20.68 -9.11 -6.36
C CYS A 243 21.68 -9.30 -7.51
N PHE A 244 22.98 -9.42 -7.23
CA PHE A 244 23.99 -9.59 -8.29
C PHE A 244 24.14 -11.04 -8.79
N LEU A 245 23.68 -12.04 -8.02
CA LEU A 245 23.83 -13.45 -8.36
C LEU A 245 22.59 -14.07 -9.03
N VAL A 246 21.42 -13.45 -8.90
CA VAL A 246 20.19 -13.91 -9.58
C VAL A 246 20.03 -13.30 -10.98
N GLN A 247 20.78 -12.23 -11.29
CA GLN A 247 20.74 -11.54 -12.58
C GLN A 247 21.77 -12.04 -13.61
N ASN A 248 22.60 -13.03 -13.27
CA ASN A 248 23.55 -13.66 -14.20
C ASN A 248 23.29 -15.16 -14.34
#